data_AF-A0A660LRY6-F1
#
_entry.id   AF-A0A660LRY6-F1
#
_cell.length_a   1.000
_cell.length_b   1.000
_cell.length_c   1.000
_cell.angle_alpha   90.00
_cell.angle_beta   90.00
_cell.angle_gamma   90.00
#
_symmetry.space_group_name_H-M   'P 1'
#
loop_
_entity.id
_entity.type
_entity.pdbx_description
1 polymer ?
#
loop_
_entity_poly.entity_id
_entity_poly.type
_entity_poly.pdbx_seq_one_letter_code
_entity_poly.pdbx_strand_id
1 'polypeptide(L)'
;MRFFGLLGLFFAMAFGADGETAAIDLTTTWAGILSLIIFVVGYFFIAAEENFHIDKAKPAIFIGTFMFLLIGVYMLINGMDVHSLEHEVNHLILEIAQIVFFLMVAMTFIEALIERDVFNALKYNLVSKGYTYRKLFWLTGVLAFFISPVADNLTTALILSTVLLTIDRNNTNFLV
;
A
#
# COMPACT_ATOMS: atom_id res chain seq x y z
N MET A 1 -39.78 14.71 11.02
CA MET A 1 -39.98 13.39 10.37
C MET A 1 -39.56 13.35 8.89
N ARG A 2 -39.76 14.40 8.08
CA ARG A 2 -39.37 14.40 6.65
C ARG A 2 -37.86 14.35 6.36
N PHE A 3 -37.02 14.91 7.24
CA PHE A 3 -35.57 14.97 7.05
C PHE A 3 -34.87 13.61 7.25
N PHE A 4 -35.34 12.81 8.21
CA PHE A 4 -34.83 11.44 8.42
C PHE A 4 -35.20 10.49 7.29
N GLY A 5 -36.37 10.67 6.66
CA GLY A 5 -36.77 9.90 5.48
C GLY A 5 -35.91 10.18 4.25
N LEU A 6 -35.50 11.43 4.05
CA LEU A 6 -34.60 11.83 2.96
C LEU A 6 -33.16 11.33 3.17
N LEU A 7 -32.68 11.30 4.41
CA LEU A 7 -31.35 10.74 4.74
C LEU A 7 -31.30 9.22 4.51
N GLY A 8 -32.39 8.51 4.84
CA GLY A 8 -32.52 7.07 4.57
C GLY A 8 -32.58 6.73 3.09
N LEU A 9 -33.25 7.56 2.28
CA LEU A 9 -33.31 7.40 0.82
C LEU A 9 -31.96 7.70 0.14
N PHE A 10 -31.18 8.64 0.68
CA PHE A 10 -29.82 8.93 0.20
C PHE A 10 -28.86 7.76 0.49
N PHE A 11 -28.96 7.12 1.67
CA PHE A 11 -28.20 5.91 1.99
C PHE A 11 -28.62 4.71 1.13
N ALA A 12 -29.92 4.54 0.87
CA ALA A 12 -30.42 3.45 0.03
C ALA A 12 -30.02 3.59 -1.45
N MET A 13 -29.82 4.81 -1.96
CA MET A 13 -29.26 5.02 -3.32
C MET A 13 -27.73 5.00 -3.35
N ALA A 14 -27.05 5.24 -2.24
CA ALA A 14 -25.59 5.12 -2.15
C ALA A 14 -25.12 3.66 -2.10
N PHE A 15 -25.93 2.77 -1.50
CA PHE A 15 -25.81 1.33 -1.67
C PHE A 15 -26.54 0.92 -2.93
N GLY A 16 -25.95 1.23 -4.09
CA GLY A 16 -26.38 0.66 -5.35
C GLY A 16 -26.55 -0.84 -5.19
N ALA A 17 -27.71 -1.35 -5.60
CA ALA A 17 -27.89 -2.78 -5.82
C ALA A 17 -27.04 -3.16 -7.04
N ASP A 18 -25.73 -3.29 -6.83
CA ASP A 18 -24.90 -4.03 -7.77
C ASP A 18 -25.51 -5.44 -7.83
N GLY A 19 -26.01 -5.78 -9.02
CA GLY A 19 -26.47 -7.13 -9.26
C GLY A 19 -25.33 -8.07 -8.93
N GLU A 20 -25.54 -8.97 -7.97
CA GLU A 20 -24.61 -10.04 -7.66
C GLU A 20 -24.35 -10.83 -8.95
N THR A 21 -23.28 -10.50 -9.66
CA THR A 21 -22.66 -11.42 -10.60
C THR A 21 -22.22 -12.59 -9.73
N ALA A 22 -22.86 -13.76 -9.92
CA ALA A 22 -22.54 -14.96 -9.18
C ALA A 22 -21.03 -15.22 -9.31
N ALA A 23 -20.29 -14.94 -8.24
CA ALA A 23 -18.84 -15.07 -8.23
C ALA A 23 -18.51 -16.54 -8.50
N ILE A 24 -17.61 -16.78 -9.46
CA ILE A 24 -17.16 -18.13 -9.79
C ILE A 24 -16.33 -18.64 -8.61
N ASP A 25 -16.93 -19.52 -7.80
CA ASP A 25 -16.23 -20.13 -6.67
C ASP A 25 -15.34 -21.30 -7.14
N LEU A 26 -14.03 -21.04 -7.14
CA LEU A 26 -13.01 -22.04 -7.47
C LEU A 26 -12.25 -22.53 -6.23
N THR A 27 -12.63 -22.11 -5.02
CA THR A 27 -11.82 -22.30 -3.80
C THR A 27 -11.63 -23.76 -3.42
N THR A 28 -12.64 -24.61 -3.65
CA THR A 28 -12.58 -26.05 -3.33
C THR A 28 -12.04 -26.90 -4.48
N THR A 29 -11.70 -26.29 -5.62
CA THR A 29 -11.19 -27.01 -6.79
C THR A 29 -9.71 -27.34 -6.61
N TRP A 30 -9.21 -28.33 -7.34
CA TRP A 30 -7.78 -28.64 -7.36
C TRP A 30 -6.96 -27.41 -7.80
N ALA A 31 -7.51 -26.61 -8.71
CA ALA A 31 -6.87 -25.41 -9.22
C ALA A 31 -6.78 -24.31 -8.14
N GLY A 32 -7.87 -24.09 -7.38
CA GLY A 32 -7.87 -23.16 -6.25
C GLY A 32 -6.89 -23.56 -5.15
N ILE A 33 -6.89 -24.84 -4.76
CA ILE A 33 -5.96 -25.36 -3.74
C ILE A 33 -4.51 -25.23 -4.21
N LEU A 34 -4.23 -25.55 -5.48
CA LEU A 34 -2.88 -25.44 -6.04
C LEU A 34 -2.43 -23.97 -6.13
N SER A 35 -3.32 -23.06 -6.55
CA SER A 35 -3.07 -21.61 -6.52
C SER A 35 -2.73 -21.11 -5.11
N LEU A 36 -3.40 -21.59 -4.08
CA LEU A 36 -3.09 -21.24 -2.69
C LEU A 36 -1.69 -21.73 -2.28
N ILE A 37 -1.32 -22.96 -2.66
CA ILE A 37 0.03 -23.50 -2.38
C ILE A 37 1.10 -22.64 -3.09
N ILE A 38 0.89 -22.33 -4.37
CA ILE A 38 1.81 -21.48 -5.15
C ILE A 38 1.90 -20.09 -4.52
N PHE A 39 0.79 -19.51 -4.08
CA PHE A 39 0.78 -18.23 -3.38
C PHE A 39 1.62 -18.27 -2.10
N VAL A 40 1.44 -19.28 -1.24
CA VAL A 40 2.18 -19.40 0.03
C VAL A 40 3.68 -19.57 -0.23
N VAL A 41 4.06 -20.48 -1.14
CA VAL A 41 5.45 -20.69 -1.54
C VAL A 41 6.04 -19.42 -2.13
N GLY A 42 5.27 -18.74 -2.99
CA GLY A 42 5.72 -17.54 -3.65
C GLY A 42 5.91 -16.36 -2.71
N TYR A 43 4.99 -16.19 -1.77
CA TYR A 43 5.09 -15.21 -0.71
C TYR A 43 6.31 -15.45 0.17
N PHE A 44 6.65 -16.72 0.45
CA PHE A 44 7.89 -17.06 1.14
C PHE A 44 9.12 -16.56 0.38
N PHE A 45 9.19 -16.71 -0.95
CA PHE A 45 10.30 -16.17 -1.76
C PHE A 45 10.35 -14.64 -1.74
N ILE A 46 9.21 -13.95 -1.76
CA ILE A 46 9.13 -12.49 -1.64
C ILE A 46 9.67 -12.03 -0.27
N ALA A 47 9.27 -12.72 0.81
CA ALA A 47 9.72 -12.39 2.16
C ALA A 47 11.20 -12.73 2.39
N ALA A 48 11.70 -13.80 1.76
CA ALA A 48 13.08 -14.25 1.88
C ALA A 48 14.06 -13.49 0.96
N GLU A 49 13.66 -12.34 0.38
CA GLU A 49 14.50 -11.49 -0.47
C GLU A 49 15.89 -11.25 0.14
N GLU A 50 15.98 -10.96 1.44
CA GLU A 50 17.24 -10.69 2.14
C GLU A 50 18.23 -11.87 2.06
N ASN A 51 17.73 -13.11 1.94
CA ASN A 51 18.58 -14.30 1.81
C ASN A 51 18.96 -14.58 0.35
N PHE A 52 18.05 -14.34 -0.59
CA PHE A 52 18.22 -14.76 -1.99
C PHE A 52 18.70 -13.63 -2.92
N HIS A 53 18.69 -12.37 -2.50
CA HIS A 53 19.08 -11.20 -3.30
C HIS A 53 18.34 -11.10 -4.64
N ILE A 54 17.09 -11.55 -4.68
CA ILE A 54 16.20 -11.44 -5.83
C ILE A 54 15.17 -10.36 -5.51
N ASP A 55 15.12 -9.30 -6.32
CA ASP A 55 14.13 -8.22 -6.17
C ASP A 55 12.72 -8.80 -6.05
N LYS A 56 11.98 -8.40 -5.00
CA LYS A 56 10.60 -8.85 -4.71
C LYS A 56 9.65 -8.85 -5.92
N ALA A 57 9.82 -7.91 -6.85
CA ALA A 57 9.01 -7.79 -8.04
C ALA A 57 9.10 -9.04 -8.96
N LYS A 58 10.28 -9.67 -9.06
CA LYS A 58 10.52 -10.83 -9.93
C LYS A 58 9.68 -12.05 -9.51
N PRO A 59 9.76 -12.56 -8.26
CA PRO A 59 8.90 -13.65 -7.81
C PRO A 59 7.43 -13.22 -7.80
N ALA A 60 7.09 -11.99 -7.36
CA ALA A 60 5.68 -11.56 -7.33
C ALA A 60 4.99 -11.66 -8.70
N ILE A 61 5.60 -11.10 -9.75
CA ILE A 61 5.05 -11.15 -11.11
C ILE A 61 5.01 -12.60 -11.64
N PHE A 62 6.06 -13.37 -11.38
CA PHE A 62 6.14 -14.77 -11.82
C PHE A 62 5.03 -15.63 -11.22
N ILE A 63 4.84 -15.57 -9.91
CA ILE A 63 3.80 -16.32 -9.18
C ILE A 63 2.40 -15.86 -9.59
N GLY A 64 2.15 -14.55 -9.68
CA GLY A 64 0.86 -14.01 -10.13
C GLY A 64 0.49 -14.45 -11.55
N THR A 65 1.44 -14.38 -12.49
CA THR A 65 1.24 -14.84 -13.88
C THR A 65 0.92 -16.33 -13.93
N PHE A 66 1.64 -17.13 -13.14
CA PHE A 66 1.43 -18.58 -13.08
C PHE A 66 0.06 -18.94 -12.48
N MET A 67 -0.42 -18.19 -11.48
CA MET A 67 -1.76 -18.35 -10.92
C MET A 67 -2.87 -18.05 -11.94
N PHE A 68 -2.77 -16.95 -12.70
CA PHE A 68 -3.74 -16.64 -13.75
C PHE A 68 -3.75 -17.68 -14.86
N LEU A 69 -2.57 -18.16 -15.27
CA LEU A 69 -2.45 -19.25 -16.26
C LEU A 69 -3.14 -20.51 -15.76
N LEU A 70 -2.89 -20.90 -14.50
CA LEU A 70 -3.48 -22.08 -13.89
C LEU A 70 -5.01 -22.00 -13.84
N ILE A 71 -5.56 -20.85 -13.42
CA ILE A 71 -7.00 -20.62 -13.37
C ILE A 71 -7.59 -20.64 -14.79
N GLY A 72 -6.94 -20.00 -15.76
CA GLY A 72 -7.37 -19.98 -17.16
C GLY A 72 -7.41 -21.36 -17.81
N VAL A 73 -6.39 -22.19 -17.55
CA VAL A 73 -6.36 -23.59 -18.00
C VAL A 73 -7.49 -24.40 -17.36
N TYR A 74 -7.75 -24.21 -16.06
CA TYR A 74 -8.88 -24.85 -15.39
C TYR A 74 -10.21 -24.43 -16.03
N MET A 75 -10.40 -23.14 -16.33
CA MET A 75 -11.61 -22.64 -16.98
C MET A 75 -11.81 -23.22 -18.37
N LEU A 76 -10.74 -23.28 -19.18
CA LEU A 76 -10.78 -23.83 -20.53
C LEU A 76 -11.16 -25.32 -20.55
N ILE A 77 -10.57 -26.13 -19.66
CA ILE A 77 -10.81 -27.58 -19.61
C ILE A 77 -12.23 -27.90 -19.12
N ASN A 78 -12.79 -27.08 -18.24
CA ASN A 78 -14.15 -27.27 -17.72
C ASN A 78 -15.22 -26.55 -18.57
N GLY A 79 -14.85 -25.96 -19.71
CA GLY A 79 -15.79 -25.26 -20.61
C GLY A 79 -16.42 -24.00 -20.01
N MET A 80 -15.75 -23.36 -19.05
CA MET A 80 -16.17 -22.10 -18.45
C MET A 80 -15.79 -20.91 -19.33
N ASP A 81 -16.46 -19.77 -19.12
CA ASP A 81 -16.18 -18.54 -19.85
C ASP A 81 -14.84 -17.92 -19.41
N VAL A 82 -13.84 -18.03 -20.26
CA VAL A 82 -12.49 -17.46 -20.03
C VAL A 82 -12.49 -15.93 -20.14
N HIS A 83 -13.48 -15.33 -20.81
CA HIS A 83 -13.52 -13.87 -20.97
C HIS A 83 -13.75 -13.15 -19.63
N SER A 84 -14.49 -13.79 -18.71
CA SER A 84 -14.64 -13.33 -17.33
C SER A 84 -13.28 -13.23 -16.61
N LEU A 85 -12.36 -14.18 -16.82
CA LEU A 85 -11.01 -14.13 -16.25
C LEU A 85 -10.16 -13.02 -16.89
N GLU A 86 -10.26 -12.86 -18.22
CA GLU A 86 -9.56 -11.79 -18.93
C GLU A 86 -9.95 -10.40 -18.40
N HIS A 87 -11.25 -10.19 -18.12
CA HIS A 87 -11.74 -8.96 -17.52
C HIS A 87 -11.10 -8.67 -16.16
N GLU A 88 -11.10 -9.66 -15.26
CA GLU A 88 -10.51 -9.55 -13.92
C GLU A 88 -8.99 -9.31 -13.96
N VAL A 89 -8.27 -10.02 -14.82
CA VAL A 89 -6.83 -9.84 -15.01
C VAL A 89 -6.51 -8.43 -15.52
N ASN A 90 -7.28 -7.93 -16.49
CA ASN A 90 -7.11 -6.57 -16.99
C ASN A 90 -7.39 -5.53 -15.90
N HIS A 91 -8.44 -5.70 -15.11
CA HIS A 91 -8.75 -4.82 -13.99
C HIS A 91 -7.60 -4.79 -12.97
N LEU A 92 -7.09 -5.96 -12.57
CA LEU A 92 -5.97 -6.08 -11.64
C LEU A 92 -4.69 -5.44 -12.18
N ILE A 93 -4.35 -5.66 -13.46
CA ILE A 93 -3.18 -5.03 -14.08
C ILE A 93 -3.32 -3.51 -14.10
N LEU A 94 -4.51 -2.99 -14.42
CA LEU A 94 -4.78 -1.55 -14.41
C LEU A 94 -4.64 -0.96 -13.00
N GLU A 95 -5.16 -1.64 -11.98
CA GLU A 95 -5.02 -1.23 -10.58
C GLU A 95 -3.55 -1.22 -10.13
N ILE A 96 -2.81 -2.30 -10.43
CA ILE A 96 -1.37 -2.38 -10.14
C ILE A 96 -0.62 -1.26 -10.87
N ALA A 97 -0.93 -1.01 -12.15
CA ALA A 97 -0.29 0.06 -12.91
C ALA A 97 -0.57 1.44 -12.29
N GLN A 98 -1.82 1.71 -11.88
CA GLN A 98 -2.18 2.95 -11.18
C GLN A 98 -1.36 3.13 -9.89
N ILE A 99 -1.23 2.09 -9.08
CA ILE A 99 -0.43 2.11 -7.85
C ILE A 99 1.05 2.35 -8.19
N VAL A 100 1.60 1.65 -9.19
CA VAL A 100 3.00 1.82 -9.61
C VAL A 100 3.28 3.24 -10.09
N PHE A 101 2.41 3.82 -10.94
CA PHE A 101 2.58 5.20 -11.40
C PHE A 101 2.40 6.21 -10.26
N PHE A 102 1.45 5.98 -9.37
CA PHE A 102 1.25 6.80 -8.17
C PHE A 102 2.50 6.79 -7.28
N LEU A 103 3.00 5.59 -6.95
CA LEU A 103 4.20 5.43 -6.11
C LEU A 103 5.46 5.94 -6.81
N MET A 104 5.59 5.79 -8.13
CA MET A 104 6.72 6.34 -8.88
C MET A 104 6.80 7.87 -8.72
N VAL A 105 5.68 8.56 -8.92
CA VAL A 105 5.61 10.02 -8.75
C VAL A 105 5.83 10.41 -7.29
N ALA A 106 5.19 9.70 -6.35
CA ALA A 106 5.34 9.96 -4.92
C ALA A 106 6.80 9.80 -4.47
N MET A 107 7.44 8.66 -4.79
CA MET A 107 8.84 8.40 -4.44
C MET A 107 9.79 9.41 -5.09
N THR A 108 9.58 9.76 -6.36
CA THR A 108 10.39 10.79 -7.04
C THR A 108 10.27 12.15 -6.34
N PHE A 109 9.06 12.53 -5.93
CA PHE A 109 8.85 13.77 -5.19
C PHE A 109 9.57 13.75 -3.83
N ILE A 110 9.53 12.62 -3.13
CA ILE A 110 10.25 12.44 -1.86
C ILE A 110 11.75 12.54 -2.05
N GLU A 111 12.31 11.86 -3.07
CA GLU A 111 13.73 11.93 -3.40
C GLU A 111 14.15 13.40 -3.64
N ALA A 112 13.33 14.17 -4.38
CA ALA A 112 13.58 15.58 -4.63
C ALA A 112 13.51 16.46 -3.36
N LEU A 113 12.64 16.13 -2.40
CA LEU A 113 12.59 16.82 -1.09
C LEU A 113 13.83 16.53 -0.24
N ILE A 114 14.32 15.28 -0.29
CA ILE A 114 15.53 14.85 0.40
C ILE A 114 16.75 15.55 -0.21
N GLU A 115 16.89 15.55 -1.54
CA GLU A 115 18.00 16.19 -2.26
C GLU A 115 18.07 17.70 -2.00
N ARG A 116 16.92 18.36 -1.82
CA ARG A 116 16.84 19.80 -1.53
C ARG A 116 16.97 20.14 -0.03
N ASP A 117 17.32 19.18 0.82
CA ASP A 117 17.47 19.37 2.26
C ASP A 117 16.22 19.96 2.94
N VAL A 118 15.03 19.74 2.38
CA VAL A 118 13.78 20.36 2.87
C VAL A 118 13.52 19.97 4.32
N PHE A 119 13.81 18.72 4.67
CA PHE A 119 13.69 18.22 6.04
C PHE A 119 14.69 18.86 7.01
N ASN A 120 15.91 19.14 6.54
CA ASN A 120 16.93 19.84 7.34
C ASN A 120 16.55 21.31 7.56
N ALA A 121 16.00 21.98 6.53
CA ALA A 121 15.46 23.32 6.65
C ALA A 121 14.25 23.37 7.61
N LEU A 122 13.34 22.40 7.52
CA LEU A 122 12.18 22.24 8.41
C LEU A 122 12.65 22.10 9.86
N LYS A 123 13.60 21.19 10.10
CA LYS A 123 14.24 20.98 11.40
C LYS A 123 14.87 22.25 11.96
N TYR A 124 15.68 22.96 11.18
CA TYR A 124 16.30 24.21 11.63
C TYR A 124 15.24 25.25 12.00
N ASN A 125 14.16 25.36 11.20
CA ASN A 125 13.05 26.28 11.47
C ASN A 125 12.27 25.92 12.75
N LEU A 126 12.16 24.62 13.07
CA LEU A 126 11.46 24.16 14.27
C LEU A 126 12.29 24.33 15.55
N VAL A 127 13.58 24.02 15.48
CA VAL A 127 14.50 24.08 16.64
C VAL A 127 14.91 25.52 16.97
N SER A 128 15.08 26.37 15.95
CA SER A 128 15.45 27.78 16.14
C SER A 128 14.37 28.64 16.83
N LYS A 129 13.15 28.14 17.00
CA LYS A 129 12.03 28.87 17.62
C LYS A 129 11.94 28.74 19.15
N GLY A 130 12.86 28.03 19.80
CA GLY A 130 12.91 27.93 21.27
C GLY A 130 11.70 27.22 21.88
N TYR A 131 11.05 26.33 21.12
CA TYR A 131 9.87 25.59 21.57
C TYR A 131 10.21 24.56 22.66
N THR A 132 9.31 24.41 23.64
CA THR A 132 9.38 23.33 24.64
C THR A 132 9.24 21.96 24.00
N TYR A 133 9.89 20.91 24.55
CA TYR A 133 9.83 19.52 24.06
C TYR A 133 8.40 19.02 23.76
N ARG A 134 7.42 19.31 24.63
CA ARG A 134 6.01 18.94 24.40
C ARG A 134 5.41 19.59 23.15
N LYS A 135 5.71 20.86 22.89
CA LYS A 135 5.26 21.55 21.67
C LYS A 135 5.96 21.00 20.43
N LEU A 136 7.25 20.69 20.55
CA LEU A 136 8.02 20.11 19.46
C LEU A 136 7.44 18.75 19.04
N PHE A 137 7.17 17.88 20.02
CA PHE A 137 6.58 16.56 19.79
C PHE A 137 5.26 16.62 19.00
N TRP A 138 4.33 17.47 19.44
CA TRP A 138 3.05 17.62 18.74
C TRP A 138 3.21 18.21 17.34
N LEU A 139 4.11 19.18 17.20
CA LEU A 139 4.35 19.83 15.91
C LEU A 139 5.01 18.88 14.90
N THR A 140 6.01 18.11 15.32
CA THR A 140 6.65 17.09 14.47
C THR A 140 5.71 15.94 14.16
N GLY A 141 4.86 15.52 15.10
CA GLY A 141 3.84 14.50 14.86
C GLY A 141 2.76 14.93 13.85
N VAL A 142 2.31 16.19 13.91
CA VAL A 142 1.38 16.75 12.91
C VAL A 142 2.05 16.85 11.54
N LEU A 143 3.29 17.32 11.49
CA LEU A 143 4.05 17.38 10.23
C LEU A 143 4.27 15.98 9.64
N ALA A 144 4.64 15.00 10.47
CA ALA A 144 4.77 13.59 10.10
C ALA A 144 3.49 13.05 9.46
N PHE A 145 2.35 13.31 10.09
CA PHE A 145 1.04 12.86 9.62
C PHE A 145 0.73 13.39 8.21
N PHE A 146 1.03 14.65 7.92
CA PHE A 146 0.79 15.21 6.58
C PHE A 146 1.84 14.80 5.54
N ILE A 147 3.03 14.41 5.96
CA ILE A 147 4.11 13.95 5.07
C ILE A 147 3.93 12.45 4.74
N SER A 148 3.38 11.65 5.65
CA SER A 148 3.20 10.20 5.51
C SER A 148 2.38 9.71 4.30
N PRO A 149 1.37 10.43 3.77
CA PRO A 149 0.68 10.02 2.54
C PRO A 149 1.55 10.14 1.29
N VAL A 150 2.61 10.95 1.36
CA VAL A 150 3.52 11.23 0.25
C VAL A 150 4.83 10.45 0.42
N ALA A 151 5.26 10.24 1.66
CA ALA A 151 6.47 9.50 2.02
C ALA A 151 6.16 8.05 2.34
N ASP A 152 7.03 7.13 1.91
CA ASP A 152 6.93 5.73 2.32
C ASP A 152 7.14 5.62 3.85
N ASN A 153 6.54 4.59 4.47
CA ASN A 153 6.49 4.42 5.93
C ASN A 153 7.89 4.35 6.56
N LEU A 154 8.87 3.75 5.86
CA LEU A 154 10.27 3.71 6.29
C LEU A 154 10.90 5.11 6.22
N THR A 155 10.70 5.83 5.13
CA THR A 155 11.27 7.18 4.91
C THR A 155 10.74 8.18 5.93
N THR A 156 9.44 8.13 6.23
CA THR A 156 8.83 8.94 7.29
C THR A 156 9.46 8.64 8.67
N ALA A 157 9.60 7.35 9.01
CA ALA A 157 10.20 6.93 10.28
C ALA A 157 11.68 7.33 10.40
N LEU A 158 12.47 7.19 9.33
CA LEU A 158 13.88 7.55 9.29
C LEU A 158 14.10 9.07 9.43
N ILE A 159 13.29 9.86 8.71
CA ILE A 159 13.35 11.33 8.75
C ILE A 159 12.98 11.83 10.14
N LEU A 160 11.89 11.34 10.73
CA LEU A 160 11.45 11.77 12.06
C LEU A 160 12.43 11.32 13.15
N SER A 161 12.98 10.11 13.05
CA SER A 161 14.06 9.66 13.94
C SER A 161 15.28 10.56 13.84
N THR A 162 15.66 10.98 12.62
CA THR A 162 16.79 11.88 12.40
C THR A 162 16.53 13.27 12.99
N VAL A 163 15.31 13.79 12.86
CA VAL A 163 14.89 15.06 13.48
C VAL A 163 14.95 14.95 15.00
N LEU A 164 14.34 13.93 15.60
CA LEU A 164 14.30 13.68 17.05
C LEU A 164 15.70 13.51 17.65
N LEU A 165 16.55 12.66 17.06
CA LEU A 165 17.91 12.41 17.52
C LEU A 165 18.82 13.66 17.51
N THR A 166 18.48 14.66 16.70
CA THR A 166 19.28 15.89 16.63
C THR A 166 18.77 17.01 17.54
N ILE A 167 17.53 16.94 18.01
CA ILE A 167 16.97 17.93 18.93
C ILE A 167 17.65 17.82 20.30
N ASP A 168 17.92 16.60 20.77
CA ASP A 168 18.69 16.38 21.99
C ASP A 168 19.29 14.97 22.03
N ARG A 169 20.61 14.85 21.82
CA ARG A 169 21.31 13.56 21.88
C ARG A 169 21.44 12.98 23.29
N ASN A 170 21.23 13.79 24.33
CA ASN A 170 21.55 13.42 25.71
C ASN A 170 20.32 13.15 26.59
N ASN A 171 19.10 13.44 26.12
CA ASN A 171 17.87 13.19 26.88
C ASN A 171 17.12 11.96 26.36
N THR A 172 17.56 10.79 26.81
CA THR A 172 16.96 9.49 26.44
C THR A 172 15.48 9.36 26.85
N ASN A 173 15.01 10.09 27.87
CA ASN A 173 13.60 10.07 28.28
C ASN A 173 12.64 10.70 27.26
N PHE A 174 13.17 11.44 26.27
CA PHE A 174 12.38 12.01 25.16
C PHE A 174 12.53 11.22 23.85
N LEU A 175 13.54 10.34 23.76
CA LEU A 175 13.86 9.56 22.56
C LEU A 175 13.26 8.15 22.57
N VAL A 176 12.70 7.72 23.71
CA VAL A 176 12.05 6.42 23.93
C VAL A 176 10.54 6.57 23.96
#